data_AF-A0A7S0XGT4-F1
#
_entry.id   AF-A0A7S0XGT4-F1
#
_cell.length_a   1.000
_cell.length_b   1.000
_cell.length_c   1.000
_cell.angle_alpha   90.00
_cell.angle_beta   90.00
_cell.angle_gamma   90.00
#
_symmetry.space_group_name_H-M   'P 1'
#
loop_
_entity.id
_entity.type
_entity.pdbx_description
1 polymer ?
#
loop_
_entity_poly.entity_id
_entity_poly.type
_entity_poly.pdbx_seq_one_letter_code
_entity_poly.pdbx_strand_id
1 'polypeptide(L)'
;RFPPLPDLSNDLKNLITIILEVDPKKRATIAQIMSHTWITSNGENPLPASLADQPVQIHVTEEEVAAAVRADPLAALLTPVFKPVRFEPGDFVTTKGALGDVMYFINSGECE
;
A
#
# COMPACT_ATOMS: atom_id res chain seq x y z
N ARG A 1 -2.53 -7.12 27.14
CA ARG A 1 -1.54 -8.16 26.78
C ARG A 1 -2.35 -9.35 26.29
N PHE A 2 -2.13 -9.85 25.08
CA PHE A 2 -2.86 -11.03 24.59
C PHE A 2 -2.43 -12.29 25.35
N PRO A 3 -3.32 -13.29 25.50
CA PRO A 3 -2.96 -14.56 26.13
C PRO A 3 -1.87 -15.27 25.31
N PRO A 4 -0.98 -16.05 25.95
CA PRO A 4 0.11 -16.74 25.26
C PRO A 4 -0.38 -17.78 24.25
N LEU A 5 -1.56 -18.36 24.48
CA LEU A 5 -2.33 -19.09 23.47
C LEU A 5 -3.76 -18.52 23.44
N PRO A 6 -4.11 -17.71 22.43
CA PRO A 6 -5.50 -17.33 22.23
C PRO A 6 -6.31 -18.54 21.81
N ASP A 7 -7.48 -18.70 22.41
CA ASP A 7 -8.45 -19.68 21.92
C ASP A 7 -9.07 -19.14 20.62
N LEU A 8 -8.92 -19.91 19.54
CA LEU A 8 -9.36 -19.55 18.20
C LEU A 8 -10.57 -20.40 17.86
N SER A 9 -11.69 -19.74 17.55
CA SER A 9 -12.91 -20.44 17.13
C SER A 9 -12.66 -21.27 15.87
N ASN A 10 -13.39 -22.37 15.74
CA ASN A 10 -13.27 -23.24 14.57
C ASN A 10 -13.64 -22.51 13.27
N ASP A 11 -14.62 -21.60 13.33
CA ASP A 11 -15.01 -20.79 12.19
C ASP A 11 -13.88 -19.84 11.74
N LEU A 12 -13.12 -19.26 12.68
CA LEU A 12 -11.97 -18.44 12.33
C LEU A 12 -10.86 -19.26 11.67
N LYS A 13 -10.57 -20.45 12.22
CA LYS A 13 -9.58 -21.37 11.63
C LYS A 13 -9.99 -21.79 10.22
N ASN A 14 -11.28 -22.09 10.02
CA ASN A 14 -11.81 -22.45 8.71
C ASN A 14 -11.70 -21.30 7.72
N LEU A 15 -12.11 -20.08 8.11
CA LEU A 15 -11.99 -18.88 7.30
C LEU A 15 -10.56 -18.63 6.83
N ILE A 16 -9.59 -18.69 7.74
CA ILE A 16 -8.17 -18.49 7.41
C ILE A 16 -7.69 -19.57 6.44
N THR A 17 -8.12 -20.82 6.62
CA THR A 17 -7.72 -21.94 5.77
C THR A 17 -8.21 -21.76 4.33
N ILE A 18 -9.46 -21.33 4.12
CA ILE A 18 -10.00 -21.14 2.76
C ILE A 18 -9.45 -19.88 2.06
N ILE A 19 -9.03 -18.86 2.84
CA ILE A 19 -8.35 -17.66 2.33
C ILE A 19 -6.91 -17.96 1.94
N LEU A 20 -6.20 -18.75 2.75
CA LEU A 20 -4.79 -19.10 2.56
C LEU A 20 -4.60 -20.40 1.77
N GLU A 21 -5.60 -20.82 1.00
CA GLU A 21 -5.48 -21.96 0.08
C GLU A 21 -4.40 -21.67 -0.98
N VAL A 22 -3.48 -22.63 -1.11
CA VAL A 22 -2.29 -22.52 -1.95
C VAL A 22 -2.68 -22.54 -3.42
N ASP A 23 -3.61 -23.43 -3.80
CA ASP A 23 -4.12 -23.51 -5.16
C ASP A 23 -5.10 -22.36 -5.45
N PRO A 24 -4.77 -21.42 -6.36
CA PRO A 24 -5.64 -20.28 -6.65
C PRO A 24 -7.03 -20.70 -7.16
N LYS A 25 -7.14 -21.88 -7.80
CA LYS A 25 -8.43 -22.37 -8.31
C LYS A 25 -9.35 -22.88 -7.19
N LYS A 26 -8.80 -23.22 -6.03
CA LYS A 26 -9.53 -23.71 -4.85
C LYS A 26 -9.72 -22.63 -3.79
N ARG A 27 -8.95 -21.54 -3.86
CA ARG A 27 -9.02 -20.42 -2.93
C ARG A 27 -10.40 -19.77 -2.95
N ALA A 28 -10.91 -19.47 -1.76
CA ALA A 28 -12.21 -18.81 -1.62
C ALA A 28 -12.23 -17.46 -2.34
N THR A 29 -13.32 -17.22 -3.08
CA THR A 29 -13.63 -15.93 -3.67
C THR A 29 -14.03 -14.92 -2.61
N ILE A 30 -13.95 -13.62 -2.92
CA ILE A 30 -14.39 -12.56 -2.01
C ILE A 30 -15.86 -12.74 -1.60
N ALA A 31 -16.74 -13.12 -2.52
CA ALA A 31 -18.15 -13.38 -2.19
C ALA A 31 -18.34 -14.53 -1.18
N GLN A 32 -17.54 -15.60 -1.29
CA GLN A 32 -17.54 -16.71 -0.32
C GLN A 32 -16.97 -16.29 1.03
N ILE A 33 -15.94 -15.43 1.05
CA ILE A 33 -15.37 -14.88 2.28
C ILE A 33 -16.38 -13.98 2.99
N MET A 34 -17.03 -13.07 2.26
CA MET A 34 -18.02 -12.13 2.81
C MET A 34 -19.25 -12.82 3.40
N SER A 35 -19.60 -14.00 2.90
CA SER A 35 -20.73 -14.81 3.39
C SER A 35 -20.34 -15.83 4.46
N HIS A 36 -19.07 -15.92 4.85
CA HIS A 36 -18.60 -16.90 5.81
C HIS A 36 -19.23 -16.68 7.21
N THR A 37 -19.48 -17.76 7.95
CA THR A 37 -20.14 -17.73 9.27
C THR A 37 -19.40 -16.86 10.28
N TRP A 38 -18.07 -16.96 10.32
CA TRP A 38 -17.24 -16.10 11.19
C TRP A 38 -17.42 -14.60 10.90
N ILE A 39 -17.55 -14.22 9.63
CA ILE A 39 -17.70 -12.82 9.21
C ILE A 39 -19.10 -12.31 9.54
N THR A 40 -20.12 -13.14 9.32
CA THR A 40 -21.52 -12.75 9.43
C THR A 40 -22.14 -13.03 10.80
N SER A 41 -21.33 -13.43 11.81
CA SER A 41 -21.84 -13.89 13.11
C SER A 41 -22.92 -14.98 12.95
N ASN A 42 -22.60 -16.04 12.21
CA ASN A 42 -23.55 -17.11 11.85
C ASN A 42 -24.83 -16.60 11.14
N GLY A 43 -24.72 -15.51 10.39
CA GLY A 43 -25.84 -14.89 9.67
C GLY A 43 -26.64 -13.88 10.47
N GLU A 44 -26.32 -13.62 11.75
CA GLU A 44 -26.98 -12.57 12.53
C GLU A 44 -26.63 -11.16 12.03
N ASN A 45 -25.42 -10.99 11.47
CA ASN A 45 -24.90 -9.72 10.97
C ASN A 45 -24.39 -9.90 9.52
N PRO A 46 -25.28 -10.10 8.53
CA PRO A 46 -24.86 -10.29 7.15
C PRO A 46 -24.23 -9.02 6.56
N LEU A 47 -23.16 -9.19 5.79
CA LEU A 47 -22.60 -8.10 5.00
C LEU A 47 -23.51 -7.75 3.81
N PRO A 48 -23.49 -6.50 3.32
CA PRO A 48 -24.24 -6.13 2.12
C PRO A 48 -23.78 -6.96 0.91
N ALA A 49 -24.74 -7.33 0.06
CA ALA A 49 -24.51 -8.20 -1.10
C ALA A 49 -23.54 -7.59 -2.13
N SER A 50 -23.35 -6.27 -2.09
CA SER A 50 -22.42 -5.53 -2.93
C SER A 50 -21.86 -4.32 -2.20
N LEU A 51 -20.58 -4.04 -2.43
CA LEU A 51 -19.97 -2.75 -2.07
C LEU A 51 -20.40 -1.64 -3.05
N ALA A 52 -21.02 -1.98 -4.19
CA ALA A 52 -21.44 -1.01 -5.21
C ALA A 52 -22.60 -0.10 -4.75
N ASP A 53 -23.38 -0.54 -3.75
CA ASP A 53 -24.42 0.29 -3.13
C ASP A 53 -23.84 1.29 -2.13
N GLN A 54 -22.54 1.18 -1.81
CA GLN A 54 -21.82 2.23 -1.11
C GLN A 54 -21.24 3.19 -2.16
N PRO A 55 -21.54 4.50 -2.09
CA PRO A 55 -20.84 5.50 -2.87
C PRO A 55 -19.42 5.67 -2.31
N VAL A 56 -18.58 4.65 -2.42
CA VAL A 56 -17.16 4.79 -2.14
C VAL A 56 -16.55 5.35 -3.42
N GLN A 57 -16.69 6.67 -3.58
CA GLN A 57 -15.80 7.40 -4.46
C GLN A 57 -14.41 7.32 -3.82
N ILE A 58 -13.68 6.25 -4.14
CA ILE A 58 -12.31 6.06 -3.71
C ILE A 58 -11.50 7.13 -4.42
N HIS A 59 -11.28 8.25 -3.74
CA HIS A 59 -10.36 9.28 -4.19
C HIS A 59 -8.96 8.81 -3.89
N VAL A 60 -8.31 8.25 -4.91
CA VAL A 60 -6.87 8.02 -4.87
C VAL A 60 -6.19 9.37 -5.07
N THR A 61 -5.38 9.77 -4.10
CA THR A 61 -4.54 10.96 -4.17
C THR A 61 -3.20 10.65 -4.83
N GLU A 62 -2.59 11.63 -5.47
CA GLU A 62 -1.24 11.47 -6.04
C GLU A 62 -0.22 11.12 -4.95
N GLU A 63 -0.43 11.63 -3.73
CA GLU A 63 0.37 11.31 -2.55
C GLU A 63 0.31 9.82 -2.17
N GLU A 64 -0.88 9.20 -2.21
CA GLU A 64 -1.05 7.77 -1.93
C GLU A 64 -0.38 6.90 -3.00
N VAL A 65 -0.46 7.30 -4.27
CA VAL A 65 0.22 6.63 -5.38
C VAL A 65 1.73 6.69 -5.21
N ALA A 66 2.28 7.88 -4.90
CA ALA A 66 3.70 8.07 -4.64
C ALA A 66 4.20 7.28 -3.43
N ALA A 67 3.36 7.07 -2.42
CA ALA A 67 3.70 6.31 -1.23
C ALA A 67 3.62 4.78 -1.40
N ALA A 68 2.84 4.29 -2.38
CA ALA A 68 2.51 2.87 -2.56
C ALA A 68 3.69 2.01 -3.05
N VAL A 69 4.60 2.60 -3.84
CA VAL A 69 5.80 1.92 -4.35
C VAL A 69 7.00 2.85 -4.18
N ARG A 70 7.82 2.62 -3.14
CA ARG A 70 9.06 3.38 -2.94
C ARG A 70 10.26 2.53 -3.36
N ALA A 71 10.86 2.90 -4.48
CA ALA A 71 12.00 2.20 -5.07
C ALA A 71 13.29 2.32 -4.24
N ASP A 72 13.46 3.40 -3.47
CA ASP A 72 14.65 3.63 -2.65
C ASP A 72 14.28 3.97 -1.18
N PRO A 73 14.61 3.11 -0.20
CA PRO A 73 14.40 3.34 1.22
C PRO A 73 15.12 4.57 1.78
N LEU A 74 16.27 4.96 1.22
CA LEU A 74 17.08 6.09 1.69
C LEU A 74 16.47 7.43 1.28
N ALA A 75 15.94 7.52 0.06
CA ALA A 75 15.24 8.70 -0.43
C ALA A 75 14.01 9.02 0.43
N ALA A 76 13.32 7.98 0.93
CA ALA A 76 12.16 8.10 1.81
C ALA A 76 12.48 8.68 3.20
N LEU A 77 13.69 8.45 3.72
CA LEU A 77 14.11 8.98 5.02
C LEU A 77 14.47 10.48 4.94
N LEU A 78 14.99 10.92 3.80
CA LEU A 78 15.50 12.26 3.59
C LEU A 78 14.48 13.22 2.94
N THR A 79 13.32 12.70 2.51
CA THR A 79 12.29 13.48 1.81
C THR A 79 11.83 14.75 2.53
N PRO A 80 11.63 14.78 3.87
CA PRO A 80 11.19 15.99 4.57
C PRO A 80 12.20 17.16 4.49
N VAL A 81 13.46 16.86 4.19
CA VAL A 81 14.57 17.83 4.18
C VAL A 81 14.93 18.27 2.76
N PHE A 82 14.40 17.59 1.74
CA PHE A 82 14.64 17.93 0.35
C PHE A 82 13.84 19.16 -0.07
N LYS A 83 14.51 20.06 -0.79
CA LYS A 83 13.87 21.21 -1.44
C LYS A 83 13.78 20.92 -2.94
N PRO A 84 12.59 20.94 -3.54
CA PRO A 84 12.46 20.77 -4.98
C PRO A 84 13.13 21.95 -5.71
N VAL A 85 13.99 21.63 -6.67
CA VAL A 85 14.65 22.60 -7.57
C VAL A 85 14.43 22.13 -8.99
N ARG A 86 14.13 23.06 -9.89
CA ARG A 86 13.89 22.79 -11.31
C ARG A 86 15.01 23.40 -12.14
N PHE A 87 15.47 22.64 -13.12
CA PHE A 87 16.45 23.04 -14.12
C PHE A 87 15.79 22.90 -15.50
N GLU A 88 15.99 23.90 -16.36
CA GLU A 88 15.53 23.86 -17.74
C GLU A 88 16.65 23.33 -18.67
N PRO A 89 16.33 22.86 -19.88
CA PRO A 89 17.34 22.39 -20.82
C PRO A 89 18.43 23.43 -21.08
N GLY A 90 19.68 23.08 -20.80
CA GLY A 90 20.85 23.96 -20.93
C GLY A 90 21.32 24.60 -19.63
N ASP A 91 20.60 24.44 -18.52
CA ASP A 91 21.07 24.84 -17.20
C ASP A 91 22.18 23.93 -16.69
N PHE A 92 23.11 24.50 -15.93
CA PHE A 92 24.17 23.73 -15.26
C PHE A 92 23.79 23.48 -13.80
N VAL A 93 23.68 22.21 -13.40
CA VAL A 93 23.42 21.82 -12.00
C VAL A 93 24.59 22.20 -11.10
N THR A 94 25.82 22.06 -11.60
CA THR A 94 27.05 22.54 -10.96
C THR A 94 28.13 22.82 -12.00
N THR A 95 29.20 23.49 -11.62
CA THR A 95 30.33 23.80 -12.50
C THR A 95 31.63 23.20 -11.97
N LYS A 96 32.49 22.75 -12.88
CA LYS A 96 33.78 22.16 -12.52
C LYS A 96 34.64 23.16 -11.73
N GLY A 97 35.02 22.79 -10.51
CA GLY A 97 35.83 23.63 -9.62
C GLY A 97 35.03 24.46 -8.62
N ALA A 98 33.69 24.42 -8.67
CA ALA A 98 32.86 24.94 -7.60
C ALA A 98 32.98 24.08 -6.33
N LEU A 99 32.78 24.71 -5.16
CA LEU A 99 32.72 24.02 -3.88
C LEU A 99 31.45 23.15 -3.84
N GLY A 100 31.57 21.85 -3.58
CA GLY A 100 30.45 20.91 -3.53
C GLY A 100 29.79 20.85 -2.15
N ASP A 101 28.90 21.78 -1.86
CA ASP A 101 28.16 21.89 -0.60
C ASP A 101 26.73 21.30 -0.66
N VAL A 102 26.23 20.97 -1.86
CA VAL A 102 24.89 20.43 -2.10
C VAL A 102 24.94 19.13 -2.91
N MET A 103 24.11 18.16 -2.52
CA MET A 103 23.84 16.93 -3.28
C MET A 103 22.42 16.97 -3.82
N TYR A 104 22.24 16.54 -5.07
CA TYR A 104 20.94 16.46 -5.74
C TYR A 104 20.53 15.00 -5.96
N PHE A 105 19.23 14.73 -5.86
CA PHE A 105 18.62 13.47 -6.25
C PHE A 105 17.70 13.75 -7.44
N ILE A 106 17.85 12.96 -8.52
CA ILE A 106 17.02 13.13 -9.73
C ILE A 106 15.64 12.54 -9.44
N ASN A 107 14.65 13.41 -9.26
CA ASN A 107 13.26 12.98 -9.11
C ASN A 107 12.62 12.61 -10.46
N SER A 108 12.99 13.31 -11.53
CA SER A 108 12.50 13.07 -12.89
C SER A 108 13.42 13.71 -13.93
N GLY A 109 13.62 13.06 -15.08
CA GLY A 109 14.46 13.54 -16.17
C GLY A 109 15.86 12.93 -16.18
N GLU A 110 16.72 13.45 -17.06
CA GLU A 110 18.10 13.01 -17.24
C GLU A 110 19.03 14.24 -17.18
N CYS A 111 20.25 14.04 -16.70
CA CYS A 111 21.30 15.05 -16.62
C CYS A 111 22.61 14.41 -17.06
N GLU A 112 23.41 15.15 -17.83
CA GLU A 112 24.77 14.78 -18.29
C GLU A 112 25.83 15.74 -17.74
#